data_AF-K2AE10-F1
#
_entry.id   AF-K2AE10-F1
#
_cell.length_a   1.000
_cell.length_b   1.000
_cell.length_c   1.000
_cell.angle_alpha   90.00
_cell.angle_beta   90.00
_cell.angle_gamma   90.00
#
_symmetry.space_group_name_H-M   'P 1'
#
loop_
_entity.id
_entity.type
_entity.pdbx_description
1 polymer ?
#
loop_
_entity_poly.entity_id
_entity_poly.type
_entity_poly.pdbx_seq_one_letter_code
_entity_poly.pdbx_strand_id
1 'polypeptide(L)' 'SGVCGNCCVDGLGVPVCKSGPVFSGEMARKIEGFGEWHRDSVGLKVLW' A
#
# COMPACT_ATOMS: atom_id res chain seq x y z
N SER A 1 5.61 -9.72 -8.33
CA SER A 1 6.50 -9.49 -9.49
C SER A 1 6.77 -8.02 -9.78
N GLY A 2 6.06 -7.06 -9.17
CA GLY A 2 6.41 -5.62 -9.23
C GLY A 2 6.07 -4.92 -10.54
N VAL A 3 5.26 -5.55 -11.40
CA VAL A 3 5.00 -5.08 -12.77
C VAL A 3 3.71 -4.28 -12.94
N CYS A 4 2.77 -4.40 -11.99
CA CYS A 4 1.42 -3.80 -12.11
C CYS A 4 1.16 -2.63 -11.16
N GLY A 5 1.96 -2.45 -10.11
CA GLY A 5 1.78 -1.38 -9.12
C GLY A 5 0.55 -1.52 -8.20
N ASN A 6 -0.27 -2.56 -8.35
CA ASN A 6 -1.51 -2.71 -7.56
C ASN A 6 -1.28 -2.79 -6.04
N CYS A 7 -0.11 -3.30 -5.64
CA CYS A 7 0.28 -3.44 -4.25
C CYS A 7 1.25 -2.33 -3.79
N CYS A 8 1.31 -1.20 -4.50
CA CYS A 8 2.12 -0.07 -4.06
C CYS A 8 1.42 0.66 -2.92
N VAL A 9 2.19 1.02 -1.89
CA VAL A 9 1.67 1.86 -0.80
C VAL A 9 1.52 3.31 -1.28
N ASP A 10 0.36 3.91 -1.01
CA ASP A 10 0.02 5.27 -1.42
C ASP A 10 0.99 6.29 -0.79
N GLY A 11 1.32 7.36 -1.52
CA GLY A 11 2.30 8.38 -1.15
C GLY A 11 3.78 7.96 -1.24
N LEU A 12 4.10 6.67 -1.08
CA LEU A 12 5.49 6.18 -1.08
C LEU A 12 5.88 5.40 -2.34
N GLY A 13 4.90 4.84 -3.06
CA GLY A 13 5.13 4.07 -4.30
C GLY A 13 5.87 2.74 -4.10
N VAL A 14 6.03 2.28 -2.85
CA VAL A 14 6.80 1.07 -2.53
C VAL A 14 6.00 -0.18 -2.88
N PRO A 15 6.49 -1.06 -3.78
CA PRO A 15 5.77 -2.26 -4.19
C PRO A 15 5.86 -3.38 -3.15
N VAL A 16 4.77 -3.62 -2.42
CA VAL A 16 4.67 -4.67 -1.37
C VAL A 16 5.06 -6.07 -1.88
N CYS A 17 4.70 -6.44 -3.10
CA CYS A 17 5.05 -7.77 -3.66
C CYS A 17 6.54 -7.96 -3.99
N LYS A 18 7.36 -6.92 -3.79
CA LYS A 18 8.83 -6.95 -3.90
C LYS A 18 9.49 -6.66 -2.57
N SER A 19 8.97 -5.69 -1.81
CA SER A 19 9.51 -5.27 -0.51
C SER A 19 9.04 -6.13 0.66
N GLY A 20 7.99 -6.92 0.48
CA GLY A 20 7.32 -7.68 1.53
C GLY A 20 6.18 -6.89 2.19
N PRO A 21 5.25 -7.57 2.89
CA PRO A 21 4.09 -6.96 3.53
C PRO A 21 4.38 -6.35 4.91
N VAL A 22 5.58 -6.54 5.46
CA VAL A 22 5.94 -6.08 6.80
C VAL A 22 6.72 -4.77 6.72
N PHE A 23 6.20 -3.73 7.36
CA PHE A 23 6.81 -2.39 7.40
C PHE A 23 7.21 -1.99 8.81
N SER A 24 8.24 -1.15 8.95
CA SER A 24 8.55 -0.51 10.22
C SER A 24 7.45 0.49 10.59
N GLY A 25 7.24 0.73 11.89
CA GLY A 25 6.25 1.70 12.36
C GLY A 25 6.53 3.13 11.86
N GLU A 26 7.79 3.49 11.64
CA GLU A 26 8.16 4.78 11.05
C GLU A 26 7.72 4.88 9.59
N MET A 27 7.89 3.81 8.81
CA MET A 27 7.46 3.77 7.42
C MET A 27 5.94 3.76 7.30
N ALA A 28 5.27 2.97 8.13
CA ALA A 28 3.80 2.89 8.14
C ALA A 28 3.15 4.27 8.35
N ARG A 29 3.71 5.11 9.23
CA ARG A 29 3.22 6.48 9.47
C ARG A 29 3.37 7.43 8.28
N LYS A 30 4.17 7.08 7.27
CA LYS A 30 4.36 7.89 6.05
C LYS A 30 3.45 7.42 4.91
N ILE A 31 2.72 6.31 5.08
CA ILE A 31 1.79 5.80 4.09
C ILE A 31 0.54 6.69 4.09
N GLU A 32 0.21 7.23 2.92
CA GLU A 32 -0.96 8.08 2.76
C GLU A 32 -2.25 7.27 2.96
N GLY A 33 -3.15 7.76 3.81
CA GLY A 33 -4.44 7.12 4.08
C GLY A 33 -4.39 5.76 4.77
N PHE A 34 -3.27 5.44 5.42
CA PHE A 34 -3.16 4.24 6.22
C PHE A 34 -4.18 4.27 7.35
N GLY A 35 -5.16 3.35 7.29
CA GLY A 35 -6.28 3.27 8.24
C GLY A 35 -7.50 4.11 7.88
N GLU A 36 -7.46 4.87 6.77
CA GLU A 36 -8.60 5.65 6.28
C GLU A 36 -9.32 4.96 5.10
N TRP A 37 -8.57 4.28 4.25
CA TRP A 37 -9.10 3.44 3.18
C TRP A 37 -8.31 2.15 2.99
N HIS A 38 -8.89 1.23 2.22
CA HIS A 38 -8.21 0.09 1.65
C HIS A 38 -8.46 0.00 0.15
N ARG A 39 -7.84 -1.00 -0.50
CA ARG A 39 -8.17 -1.37 -1.87
C ARG A 39 -8.90 -2.70 -1.90
N ASP A 40 -9.84 -2.85 -2.81
CA ASP A 40 -10.52 -4.12 -3.04
C ASP A 40 -9.65 -5.10 -3.87
N SER A 41 -10.22 -6.24 -4.27
CA SER A 41 -9.50 -7.25 -5.05
C SER A 41 -9.04 -6.78 -6.44
N VAL A 42 -9.63 -5.73 -6.99
CA VAL A 42 -9.28 -5.16 -8.30
C VAL A 42 -8.50 -3.85 -8.20
N GLY A 43 -8.18 -3.39 -7.00
CA GLY A 43 -7.32 -2.23 -6.75
C GLY A 43 -8.05 -0.89 -6.60
N LEU A 44 -9.39 -0.91 -6.52
CA LEU A 44 -10.19 0.30 -6.31
C LEU A 44 -10.16 0.74 -4.85
N LYS A 45 -10.12 2.05 -4.63
CA LYS A 45 -10.13 2.66 -3.29
C LYS A 45 -11.51 2.50 -2.64
N VAL A 46 -11.55 1.93 -1.45
CA VAL A 46 -12.75 1.72 -0.63
C VAL A 46 -12.50 2.35 0.74
N LEU A 47 -13.40 3.22 1.19
CA LEU A 47 -13.33 3.79 2.54
C LEU A 47 -13.61 2.69 3.57
N TRP A 48 -12.84 2.68 4.66
CA TRP A 48 -13.04 1.73 5.77
C TRP A 48 -14.39 1.93 6.47
#